data_AF-K5VJ81-F1
#
_entry.id   AF-K5VJ81-F1
#
_cell.length_a   1.000
_cell.length_b   1.000
_cell.length_c   1.000
_cell.angle_alpha   90.00
_cell.angle_beta   90.00
_cell.angle_gamma   90.00
#
_symmetry.space_group_name_H-M   'P 1'
#
loop_
_entity.id
_entity.type
_entity.pdbx_description
1 polymer ?
#
loop_
_entity_poly.entity_id
_entity_poly.type
_entity_poly.pdbx_seq_one_letter_code
_entity_poly.pdbx_strand_id
1 'polypeptide(L)'
;MASATTLSSVSEPKTQQQKAHNLLFKTKAKAPAARTVEQEWFSYIAEPTDPSVDVLLYWQALKARFPTIYSMVIDILPIQGSAVPCKRVFSSGKMTATDRHNRIGKDLMEELQMLKFQFKQGHSLSFTQGLGMDEEILDLESLGKKEIYDVDLR
;
A
#
# COMPACT_ATOMS: atom_id res chain seq x y z
N MET A 1 48.43 -51.67 21.01
CA MET A 1 48.54 -50.86 19.78
C MET A 1 47.36 -51.26 18.89
N ALA A 2 46.49 -50.41 18.34
CA ALA A 2 46.45 -48.96 18.24
C ALA A 2 44.98 -48.48 18.03
N SER A 3 44.71 -47.31 18.58
CA SER A 3 43.80 -46.23 18.15
C SER A 3 42.32 -46.51 17.87
N ALA A 4 41.47 -46.03 18.79
CA ALA A 4 40.09 -45.61 18.49
C ALA A 4 40.11 -44.16 17.97
N THR A 5 39.61 -43.96 16.75
CA THR A 5 39.49 -42.64 16.11
C THR A 5 38.27 -41.92 16.65
N THR A 6 38.52 -40.79 17.32
CA THR A 6 37.53 -39.81 17.80
C THR A 6 36.74 -39.23 16.63
N LEU A 7 35.42 -39.43 16.62
CA LEU A 7 34.50 -38.73 15.71
C LEU A 7 34.28 -37.30 16.21
N SER A 8 34.78 -36.35 15.41
CA SER A 8 34.59 -34.91 15.53
C SER A 8 33.11 -34.55 15.45
N SER A 9 32.57 -33.89 16.49
CA SER A 9 31.22 -33.34 16.52
C SER A 9 31.13 -32.09 15.64
N VAL A 10 30.71 -32.26 14.39
CA VAL A 10 30.34 -31.16 13.50
C VAL A 10 28.97 -30.64 13.92
N SER A 11 28.93 -29.39 14.37
CA SER A 11 27.69 -28.69 14.73
C SER A 11 26.87 -28.36 13.47
N GLU A 12 25.64 -28.85 13.41
CA GLU A 12 24.69 -28.57 12.33
C GLU A 12 24.29 -27.09 12.27
N PRO A 13 24.10 -26.50 11.06
CA PRO A 13 23.65 -25.13 10.91
C PRO A 13 22.18 -25.01 11.31
N LYS A 14 21.90 -24.38 12.45
CA LYS A 14 20.53 -24.14 12.93
C LYS A 14 19.75 -23.30 11.91
N THR A 15 18.60 -23.81 11.47
CA THR A 15 17.68 -23.13 10.57
C THR A 15 17.23 -21.79 11.19
N GLN A 16 17.07 -20.74 10.38
CA GLN A 16 16.65 -19.42 10.86
C GLN A 16 15.37 -19.45 11.71
N GLN A 17 14.47 -20.41 11.44
CA GLN A 17 13.26 -20.67 12.24
C GLN A 17 13.59 -21.09 13.69
N GLN A 18 14.59 -21.95 13.89
CA GLN A 18 15.04 -22.35 15.23
C GLN A 18 15.70 -21.18 15.97
N LYS A 19 16.39 -20.30 15.24
CA LYS A 19 17.00 -19.09 15.82
C LYS A 19 15.91 -18.11 16.26
N ALA A 20 14.85 -17.94 15.46
CA ALA A 20 13.68 -17.13 15.78
C ALA A 20 12.96 -17.63 17.03
N HIS A 21 12.67 -18.93 17.10
CA HIS A 21 12.01 -19.57 18.24
C HIS A 21 12.79 -19.33 19.56
N ASN A 22 14.12 -19.50 19.53
CA ASN A 22 14.94 -19.30 20.72
C ASN A 22 15.00 -17.83 21.19
N LEU A 23 14.92 -16.86 20.28
CA LEU A 23 14.93 -15.45 20.63
C LEU A 23 13.59 -15.01 21.25
N LEU A 24 12.48 -15.51 20.70
CA LEU A 24 11.12 -15.19 21.13
C LEU A 24 10.81 -15.71 22.55
N PHE A 25 11.30 -16.91 22.89
CA PHE A 25 10.94 -17.58 24.14
C PHE A 25 12.02 -17.55 25.24
N LYS A 26 13.26 -17.13 24.94
CA LYS A 26 14.38 -17.16 25.90
C LYS A 26 14.83 -15.78 26.41
N THR A 27 14.25 -14.69 25.92
CA THR A 27 14.62 -13.33 26.38
C THR A 27 13.71 -12.86 27.52
N LYS A 28 14.27 -12.84 28.73
CA LYS A 28 13.64 -12.28 29.93
C LYS A 28 13.51 -10.75 29.75
N ALA A 29 12.32 -10.24 30.03
CA ALA A 29 11.80 -8.90 29.74
C ALA A 29 12.74 -7.69 29.90
N LYS A 30 12.66 -6.77 28.92
CA LYS A 30 12.80 -5.31 29.12
C LYS A 30 11.85 -4.57 28.17
N ALA A 31 10.96 -3.74 28.71
CA ALA A 31 9.98 -2.92 27.99
C ALA A 31 10.54 -1.51 27.63
N PRO A 32 9.78 -0.67 26.92
CA PRO A 32 9.36 -0.76 25.53
C PRO A 32 10.23 0.20 24.69
N ALA A 33 11.22 -0.34 23.98
CA ALA A 33 11.80 0.37 22.84
C ALA A 33 10.93 0.04 21.62
N ALA A 34 10.80 0.99 20.68
CA ALA A 34 10.16 0.75 19.39
C ALA A 34 10.55 -0.64 18.87
N ARG A 35 9.55 -1.48 18.54
CA ARG A 35 9.80 -2.86 18.09
C ARG A 35 10.84 -2.80 16.97
N THR A 36 11.96 -3.48 17.18
CA THR A 36 13.03 -3.50 16.18
C THR A 36 12.52 -4.28 14.96
N VAL A 37 12.97 -3.93 13.76
CA VAL A 37 12.50 -4.54 12.49
C VAL A 37 12.63 -6.06 12.53
N GLU A 38 13.68 -6.58 13.17
CA GLU A 38 13.90 -8.01 13.33
C GLU A 38 12.84 -8.68 14.21
N GLN A 39 12.37 -8.01 15.26
CA GLN A 39 11.30 -8.52 16.13
C GLN A 39 9.97 -8.56 15.39
N GLU A 40 9.72 -7.54 14.56
CA GLU A 40 8.56 -7.47 13.67
C GLU A 40 8.59 -8.64 12.68
N TRP A 41 9.74 -8.84 12.03
CA TRP A 41 10.00 -9.94 11.11
C TRP A 41 9.82 -11.32 11.75
N PHE A 42 10.43 -11.55 12.92
CA PHE A 42 10.31 -12.84 13.61
C PHE A 42 8.87 -13.14 14.05
N SER A 43 8.10 -12.10 14.39
CA SER A 43 6.69 -12.24 14.73
C SER A 43 5.85 -12.57 13.50
N TYR A 44 6.14 -11.96 12.35
CA TYR A 44 5.46 -12.21 11.09
C TYR A 44 5.68 -13.65 10.58
N ILE A 45 6.92 -14.14 10.55
CA ILE A 45 7.21 -15.51 10.06
C ILE A 45 6.69 -16.62 10.97
N ALA A 46 6.41 -16.31 12.23
CA ALA A 46 5.86 -17.25 13.20
C ALA A 46 4.33 -17.35 13.11
N GLU A 47 3.68 -16.40 12.44
CA GLU A 47 2.23 -16.36 12.30
C GLU A 47 1.77 -17.25 11.14
N PRO A 48 0.89 -18.24 11.37
CA PRO A 48 0.33 -19.03 10.29
C PRO A 48 -0.54 -18.15 9.40
N THR A 49 -0.23 -18.09 8.10
CA THR A 49 -1.00 -17.34 7.12
C THR A 49 -1.94 -18.27 6.37
N ASP A 50 -3.22 -17.92 6.32
CA ASP A 50 -4.22 -18.61 5.52
C ASP A 50 -4.15 -18.13 4.05
N PRO A 51 -3.93 -19.02 3.07
CA PRO A 51 -3.85 -18.67 1.65
C PRO A 51 -5.16 -18.12 1.06
N SER A 52 -6.29 -18.29 1.74
CA SER A 52 -7.62 -17.91 1.23
C SER A 52 -7.98 -16.44 1.48
N VAL A 53 -7.20 -15.72 2.29
CA VAL A 53 -7.49 -14.32 2.67
C VAL A 53 -7.00 -13.37 1.58
N ASP A 54 -7.82 -12.36 1.28
CA ASP A 54 -7.39 -11.25 0.43
C ASP A 54 -6.16 -10.56 1.03
N VAL A 55 -5.09 -10.55 0.26
CA VAL A 55 -3.78 -9.99 0.62
C VAL A 55 -3.90 -8.53 1.06
N LEU A 56 -4.76 -7.73 0.40
CA LEU A 56 -4.93 -6.31 0.75
C LEU A 56 -5.59 -6.14 2.12
N LEU A 57 -6.66 -6.88 2.39
CA LEU A 57 -7.36 -6.86 3.67
C LEU A 57 -6.50 -7.40 4.81
N TYR A 58 -5.73 -8.46 4.54
CA TYR A 58 -4.77 -9.03 5.48
C TYR A 58 -3.74 -7.98 5.94
N TRP A 59 -3.08 -7.31 5.01
CA TRP A 59 -2.07 -6.31 5.35
C TRP A 59 -2.68 -5.06 5.99
N GLN A 60 -3.89 -4.68 5.60
CA GLN A 60 -4.59 -3.56 6.22
C GLN A 60 -4.92 -3.84 7.69
N ALA A 61 -5.31 -5.06 8.04
CA ALA A 61 -5.53 -5.48 9.42
C ALA A 61 -4.22 -5.52 10.24
N LEU A 62 -3.09 -5.83 9.61
CA LEU A 62 -1.79 -5.93 10.28
C LEU A 62 -1.02 -4.61 10.40
N LYS A 63 -1.52 -3.53 9.80
CA LYS A 63 -0.88 -2.20 9.83
C LYS A 63 -0.45 -1.74 11.22
N ALA A 64 -1.28 -1.95 12.24
CA ALA A 64 -0.97 -1.55 13.61
C ALA A 64 0.05 -2.47 14.30
N ARG A 65 0.15 -3.73 13.85
CA ARG A 65 1.00 -4.76 14.46
C ARG A 65 2.40 -4.77 13.86
N PHE A 66 2.47 -4.54 12.54
CA PHE A 66 3.69 -4.58 11.72
C PHE A 66 3.81 -3.31 10.87
N PRO A 67 4.08 -2.14 11.47
CA PRO A 67 4.10 -0.87 10.75
C PRO A 67 5.22 -0.78 9.70
N THR A 68 6.40 -1.35 9.98
CA THR A 68 7.57 -1.24 9.09
C THR A 68 7.43 -2.17 7.89
N ILE A 69 7.00 -3.41 8.12
CA ILE A 69 6.75 -4.38 7.07
C ILE A 69 5.57 -3.92 6.22
N TYR A 70 4.51 -3.42 6.84
CA TYR A 70 3.36 -2.87 6.11
C TYR A 70 3.77 -1.75 5.15
N SER A 71 4.63 -0.81 5.56
CA SER A 71 5.09 0.24 4.64
C SER A 71 5.79 -0.32 3.40
N MET A 72 6.65 -1.33 3.58
CA MET A 72 7.34 -1.96 2.44
C MET A 72 6.35 -2.74 1.55
N VAL A 73 5.40 -3.43 2.16
CA VAL A 73 4.42 -4.24 1.44
C VAL A 73 3.49 -3.39 0.58
N ILE A 74 3.08 -2.21 1.08
CA ILE A 74 2.26 -1.26 0.30
C ILE A 74 2.99 -0.78 -0.95
N ASP A 75 4.32 -0.68 -0.92
CA ASP A 75 5.11 -0.31 -2.10
C ASP A 75 5.30 -1.50 -3.05
N ILE A 76 5.44 -2.72 -2.52
CA ILE A 76 5.78 -3.92 -3.30
C ILE A 76 4.55 -4.57 -3.95
N LEU A 77 3.43 -4.69 -3.24
CA LEU A 77 2.23 -5.37 -3.75
C LEU A 77 1.66 -4.77 -5.05
N PRO A 78 1.65 -3.43 -5.24
CA PRO A 78 1.15 -2.84 -6.47
C PRO A 78 2.07 -3.03 -7.67
N ILE A 79 3.30 -3.51 -7.48
CA ILE A 79 4.26 -3.72 -8.57
C ILE A 79 3.69 -4.78 -9.52
N GLN A 80 3.39 -4.36 -10.74
CA GLN A 80 2.87 -5.28 -11.75
C GLN A 80 3.96 -6.26 -12.19
N GLY A 81 3.72 -7.56 -12.00
CA GLY A 81 4.62 -8.61 -12.46
C GLY A 81 4.65 -8.80 -13.99
N SER A 82 3.89 -8.02 -14.75
CA SER A 82 3.77 -8.15 -16.20
C SER A 82 3.63 -6.81 -16.90
N ALA A 83 4.25 -6.69 -18.08
CA ALA A 83 4.08 -5.57 -18.99
C ALA A 83 2.80 -5.68 -19.86
N VAL A 84 1.96 -6.70 -19.67
CA VAL A 84 0.69 -6.86 -20.41
C VAL A 84 -0.27 -5.66 -20.26
N PRO A 85 -0.53 -5.13 -19.06
CA PRO A 85 -1.35 -3.93 -18.88
C PRO A 85 -0.84 -2.72 -19.66
N CYS A 86 0.46 -2.42 -19.63
CA CYS A 86 1.00 -1.31 -20.42
C CYS A 86 0.92 -1.59 -21.93
N LYS A 87 1.21 -2.81 -22.39
CA LYS A 87 1.02 -3.21 -23.81
C LYS A 87 -0.44 -3.06 -24.27
N ARG A 88 -1.42 -3.38 -23.42
CA ARG A 88 -2.84 -3.21 -23.72
C ARG A 88 -3.20 -1.73 -23.91
N VAL A 89 -2.70 -0.85 -23.04
CA VAL A 89 -2.87 0.60 -23.16
C VAL A 89 -2.22 1.10 -24.46
N PHE A 90 -0.99 0.71 -24.75
CA PHE A 90 -0.29 1.12 -25.99
C PHE A 90 -0.98 0.60 -27.27
N SER A 91 -1.45 -0.64 -27.28
CA SER A 91 -2.21 -1.19 -28.42
C SER A 91 -3.52 -0.42 -28.65
N SER A 92 -4.25 -0.12 -27.58
CA SER A 92 -5.45 0.73 -27.68
C SER A 92 -5.12 2.15 -28.13
N GLY A 93 -3.97 2.69 -27.74
CA GLY A 93 -3.53 4.02 -28.12
C GLY A 93 -3.20 4.10 -29.61
N LYS A 94 -2.50 3.08 -30.14
CA LYS A 94 -2.17 2.96 -31.57
C LYS A 94 -3.41 3.08 -32.46
N MET A 95 -4.50 2.38 -32.14
CA MET A 95 -5.77 2.45 -32.87
C MET A 95 -6.32 3.90 -32.97
N THR A 96 -6.12 4.70 -31.93
CA THR A 96 -6.64 6.08 -31.85
C THR A 96 -5.73 7.08 -32.56
N ALA A 97 -4.42 6.86 -32.53
CA ALA A 97 -3.40 7.75 -33.08
C ALA A 97 -3.10 7.52 -34.57
N THR A 98 -2.99 6.28 -35.03
CA THR A 98 -2.56 5.98 -36.42
C THR A 98 -3.70 5.51 -37.32
N ASP A 99 -4.55 4.61 -36.84
CA ASP A 99 -5.44 3.85 -37.72
C ASP A 99 -6.67 4.65 -38.19
N ARG A 100 -6.99 5.76 -37.52
CA ARG A 100 -8.06 6.70 -37.91
C ARG A 100 -7.57 8.03 -38.51
N HIS A 101 -6.29 8.17 -38.86
CA HIS A 101 -5.72 9.39 -39.47
C HIS A 101 -5.93 10.69 -38.67
N ASN A 102 -6.20 10.58 -37.37
CA ASN A 102 -6.28 11.73 -36.50
C ASN A 102 -4.86 12.17 -36.15
N ARG A 103 -4.41 13.31 -36.70
CA ARG A 103 -3.14 13.97 -36.33
C ARG A 103 -3.22 14.58 -34.92
N ILE A 104 -3.61 13.77 -33.94
CA ILE A 104 -3.72 14.17 -32.54
C ILE A 104 -2.29 14.30 -31.99
N GLY A 105 -1.99 15.46 -31.42
CA GLY A 105 -0.70 15.71 -30.75
C GLY A 105 -0.50 14.79 -29.55
N LYS A 106 0.75 14.66 -29.08
CA LYS A 106 1.09 13.79 -27.95
C LYS A 106 0.34 14.18 -26.67
N ASP A 107 0.26 15.48 -26.40
CA ASP A 107 -0.36 16.02 -25.19
C ASP A 107 -1.85 15.70 -25.12
N LEU A 108 -2.59 15.96 -26.21
CA LEU A 108 -4.02 15.62 -26.31
C LEU A 108 -4.27 14.11 -26.24
N MET A 109 -3.34 13.30 -26.78
CA MET A 109 -3.43 11.84 -26.68
C MET A 109 -3.26 11.35 -25.24
N GLU A 110 -2.34 11.95 -24.47
CA GLU A 110 -2.13 11.65 -23.06
C GLU A 110 -3.39 11.97 -22.24
N GLU A 111 -3.94 13.18 -22.40
CA GLU A 111 -5.18 13.60 -21.76
C GLU A 111 -6.34 12.65 -22.08
N LEU A 112 -6.48 12.25 -23.34
CA LEU A 112 -7.51 11.28 -23.77
C LEU A 112 -7.33 9.90 -23.12
N GLN A 113 -6.09 9.40 -22.96
CA GLN A 113 -5.86 8.12 -22.29
C GLN A 113 -6.15 8.21 -20.79
N MET A 114 -5.79 9.32 -20.12
CA MET A 114 -6.13 9.56 -18.72
C MET A 114 -7.64 9.61 -18.52
N LEU A 115 -8.33 10.37 -19.37
CA LEU A 115 -9.79 10.50 -19.36
C LEU A 115 -10.48 9.14 -19.55
N LYS A 116 -10.03 8.37 -20.55
CA LYS A 116 -10.53 7.03 -20.82
C LYS A 116 -10.32 6.08 -19.65
N PHE A 117 -9.19 6.20 -18.96
CA PHE A 117 -8.92 5.40 -17.77
C PHE A 117 -9.86 5.77 -16.62
N GLN A 118 -10.02 7.06 -16.33
CA GLN A 118 -10.95 7.54 -15.29
C GLN A 118 -12.37 7.03 -15.49
N PHE A 119 -12.92 7.16 -16.71
CA PHE A 119 -14.25 6.63 -17.04
C PHE A 119 -14.37 5.12 -16.85
N LYS A 120 -13.33 4.35 -17.20
CA LYS A 120 -13.31 2.90 -16.98
C LYS A 120 -13.30 2.51 -15.51
N GLN A 121 -12.68 3.33 -14.67
CA GLN A 121 -12.66 3.15 -13.22
C GLN A 121 -13.95 3.64 -12.54
N GLY A 122 -14.99 3.97 -13.30
CA GLY A 122 -16.27 4.44 -12.77
C GLY A 122 -16.23 5.86 -12.22
N HIS A 123 -15.15 6.61 -12.45
CA HIS A 123 -15.07 8.01 -12.05
C HIS A 123 -15.82 8.82 -13.11
N SER A 124 -17.01 9.31 -12.73
CA SER A 124 -17.77 10.24 -13.56
C SER A 124 -17.14 11.62 -13.46
N LEU A 125 -16.82 12.24 -14.59
CA LEU A 125 -16.51 13.67 -14.59
C LEU A 125 -17.79 14.45 -14.29
N SER A 126 -17.86 15.01 -13.09
CA SER A 126 -18.91 15.96 -12.74
C SER A 126 -18.38 17.37 -12.99
N PHE A 127 -18.84 18.01 -14.06
CA PHE A 127 -18.55 19.42 -14.35
C PHE A 127 -19.31 20.38 -13.42
N THR A 128 -20.20 19.86 -12.58
CA THR A 128 -21.01 20.62 -11.62
C THR A 128 -20.62 20.34 -10.16
N GLN A 129 -19.58 19.52 -9.92
CA GLN A 129 -19.04 19.28 -8.58
C GLN A 129 -18.38 20.56 -8.07
N GLY A 130 -18.83 21.06 -6.92
CA GLY A 130 -18.42 22.36 -6.37
C GLY A 130 -19.24 23.57 -6.85
N LEU A 131 -20.26 23.36 -7.69
CA LEU A 131 -21.29 24.37 -8.01
C LEU A 131 -22.61 24.11 -7.28
N GLY A 132 -22.60 23.19 -6.31
CA GLY A 132 -23.77 22.90 -5.49
C GLY A 132 -24.02 24.08 -4.55
N MET A 133 -25.25 24.62 -4.56
CA MET A 133 -25.68 25.67 -3.62
C MET A 133 -25.45 25.27 -2.15
N ASP A 134 -25.31 23.98 -1.86
CA ASP A 134 -25.10 23.44 -0.52
C ASP A 134 -23.77 23.90 0.13
N GLU A 135 -22.69 24.07 -0.64
CA GLU A 135 -21.41 24.61 -0.13
C GLU A 135 -21.49 26.13 0.08
N GLU A 136 -22.16 26.86 -0.81
CA GLU A 136 -22.39 28.31 -0.68
C GLU A 136 -23.29 28.64 0.53
N ILE A 137 -24.32 27.81 0.79
CA ILE A 137 -25.19 27.95 1.96
C ILE A 137 -24.38 27.74 3.25
N LEU A 138 -23.50 26.74 3.31
CA LEU A 138 -22.65 26.50 4.49
C LEU A 138 -21.69 27.67 4.76
N ASP A 139 -21.09 28.23 3.70
CA ASP A 139 -20.20 29.38 3.82
C ASP A 139 -20.95 30.63 4.30
N LEU A 140 -22.16 30.89 3.77
CA LEU A 140 -23.01 32.00 4.20
C LEU A 140 -23.53 31.83 5.64
N GLU A 141 -23.90 30.61 6.04
CA GLU A 141 -24.29 30.33 7.43
C GLU A 141 -23.11 30.51 8.40
N SER A 142 -21.89 30.21 7.97
CA SER A 142 -20.69 30.41 8.78
C SER A 142 -20.36 31.90 8.97
N LEU A 143 -20.59 32.72 7.94
CA LEU A 143 -20.44 34.18 7.98
C LEU A 143 -21.53 34.84 8.84
N GLY A 144 -22.78 34.41 8.69
CA GLY A 144 -23.90 34.90 9.50
C GLY A 144 -23.73 34.61 11.00
N LYS A 145 -23.19 33.43 11.35
CA LYS A 145 -22.85 33.13 12.75
C LYS A 145 -21.73 34.03 13.28
N LYS A 146 -20.75 34.38 12.44
CA LYS A 146 -19.60 35.21 12.84
C LYS A 146 -19.99 36.66 13.15
N GLU A 147 -20.94 37.23 12.42
CA GLU A 147 -21.47 38.58 12.73
C GLU A 147 -22.27 38.60 14.04
N ILE A 148 -23.02 37.53 14.35
CA ILE A 148 -23.82 37.46 15.58
C ILE A 148 -22.91 37.47 16.83
N TYR A 149 -21.76 36.78 16.79
CA TYR A 149 -20.81 36.78 17.91
C TYR A 149 -19.96 38.06 18.04
N ASP A 150 -19.87 38.90 17.01
CA ASP A 150 -19.16 40.19 17.07
C ASP A 150 -20.04 41.33 17.58
N VAL A 151 -21.37 41.23 17.39
CA VAL A 151 -22.34 42.22 17.87
C VAL A 151 -22.66 42.05 19.37
N ASP A 152 -22.59 40.82 19.91
CA ASP A 152 -22.86 40.53 21.33
C ASP A 152 -21.69 40.86 22.30
N LEU A 153 -20.58 41.40 21.77
CA LEU A 153 -19.36 41.75 22.53
C LEU A 153 -19.12 43.27 22.66
N ARG A 154 -20.13 44.11 22.41
CA ARG A 154 -20.11 45.57 22.65
C ARG A 154 -21.04 46.02 23.75
#